data_AF-A0A953GWI4-F1
#
_entry.id   AF-A0A953GWI4-F1
#
_cell.length_a   1.000
_cell.length_b   1.000
_cell.length_c   1.000
_cell.angle_alpha   90.00
_cell.angle_beta   90.00
_cell.angle_gamma   90.00
#
_symmetry.space_group_name_H-M   'P 1'
#
loop_
_entity.id
_entity.type
_entity.pdbx_description
1 polymer ?
#
loop_
_entity_poly.entity_id
_entity_poly.type
_entity_poly.pdbx_seq_one_letter_code
_entity_poly.pdbx_strand_id
1 'polypeptide(L)'
;MSLNNQIEEPELLSEFLEAYRVGPESFKVLVLRLVHELQDVARVSQITGVPTPTLYAWISQWNKKKRHRFGRVKEKGAEHGDD
;
A
#
# COMPACT_ATOMS: atom_id res chain seq x y z
N MET A 1 2.69 18.99 21.71
CA MET A 1 1.55 18.33 22.37
C MET A 1 1.75 16.83 22.27
N SER A 2 1.72 16.09 23.38
CA SER A 2 1.91 14.64 23.36
C SER A 2 0.60 13.96 22.96
N LEU A 3 0.65 12.99 22.04
CA LEU A 3 -0.50 12.21 21.56
C LEU A 3 -1.27 11.54 22.72
N ASN A 4 -0.60 11.28 23.84
CA ASN A 4 -1.19 10.72 25.06
C ASN A 4 -2.33 11.57 25.66
N ASN A 5 -2.48 12.85 25.25
CA ASN A 5 -3.56 13.70 25.75
C ASN A 5 -4.79 13.75 24.82
N GLN A 6 -4.78 13.04 23.68
CA GLN A 6 -5.91 13.00 22.72
C GLN A 6 -6.69 11.68 22.75
N ILE A 7 -6.15 10.66 23.41
CA ILE A 7 -6.77 9.34 23.51
C ILE A 7 -7.23 9.18 24.95
N GLU A 8 -8.54 9.24 25.15
CA GLU A 8 -9.15 9.17 26.49
C GLU A 8 -8.86 7.83 27.17
N GLU A 9 -8.78 6.75 26.40
CA GLU A 9 -8.52 5.38 26.89
C GLU A 9 -7.39 4.72 26.08
N PRO A 10 -6.11 4.97 26.43
CA PRO A 10 -4.96 4.41 25.71
C PRO A 10 -4.89 2.87 25.77
N GLU A 11 -5.54 2.28 26.77
CA GLU A 11 -5.49 0.83 27.01
C GLU A 11 -6.36 0.10 25.99
N LEU A 12 -7.53 0.67 25.67
CA LEU A 12 -8.42 0.16 24.62
C LEU A 12 -7.78 0.27 23.23
N LEU A 13 -7.04 1.35 22.97
CA LEU A 13 -6.27 1.46 21.74
C LEU A 13 -5.21 0.36 21.67
N SER A 14 -4.51 0.10 22.77
CA SER A 14 -3.48 -0.93 22.84
C SER A 14 -4.07 -2.33 22.59
N GLU A 15 -5.17 -2.68 23.26
CA GLU A 15 -5.90 -3.92 23.02
C GLU A 15 -6.37 -4.04 21.57
N PHE A 16 -6.90 -2.96 21.00
CA PHE A 16 -7.31 -2.94 19.60
C PHE A 16 -6.14 -3.19 18.65
N LEU A 17 -4.99 -2.53 18.85
CA LEU A 17 -3.80 -2.71 18.01
C LEU A 17 -3.22 -4.13 18.13
N GLU A 18 -3.30 -4.74 19.31
CA GLU A 18 -2.90 -6.13 19.51
C GLU A 18 -3.85 -7.10 18.81
N ALA A 19 -5.16 -6.85 18.88
CA ALA A 19 -6.17 -7.66 18.20
C ALA A 19 -6.12 -7.50 16.67
N TYR A 20 -5.86 -6.30 16.18
CA TYR A 20 -5.77 -5.95 14.75
C TYR A 20 -4.33 -5.89 14.24
N ARG A 21 -3.62 -7.01 14.35
CA ARG A 21 -2.31 -7.15 13.72
C ARG A 21 -2.43 -7.14 12.20
N VAL A 22 -2.02 -6.04 11.59
CA VAL A 22 -1.88 -5.94 10.13
C VAL A 22 -0.68 -6.78 9.69
N GLY A 23 -0.94 -7.86 8.98
CA GLY A 23 0.12 -8.68 8.39
C GLY A 23 0.99 -7.90 7.40
N PRO A 24 2.23 -8.34 7.11
CA PRO A 24 3.19 -7.58 6.31
C PRO A 24 2.68 -7.17 4.92
N GLU A 25 1.89 -8.04 4.26
CA GLU A 25 1.34 -7.75 2.94
C GLU A 25 0.21 -6.70 3.01
N SER A 26 -0.66 -6.80 4.02
CA SER A 26 -1.71 -5.81 4.25
C SER A 26 -1.11 -4.44 4.60
N PHE A 27 -0.02 -4.41 5.37
CA PHE A 27 0.71 -3.18 5.67
C PHE A 27 1.26 -2.55 4.39
N LYS A 28 1.94 -3.34 3.55
CA LYS A 28 2.44 -2.87 2.24
C LYS A 28 1.35 -2.27 1.37
N VAL A 29 0.15 -2.87 1.33
CA VAL A 29 -1.00 -2.33 0.57
C VAL A 29 -1.46 -1.00 1.14
N LEU A 30 -1.59 -0.88 2.47
CA LEU A 30 -1.96 0.38 3.12
C LEU A 30 -0.95 1.48 2.85
N VAL A 31 0.35 1.17 2.92
CA VAL A 31 1.42 2.12 2.60
C VAL A 31 1.33 2.57 1.14
N LEU A 32 1.15 1.64 0.19
CA LEU A 32 1.01 1.98 -1.23
C LEU A 32 -0.25 2.81 -1.52
N ARG A 33 -1.35 2.57 -0.80
CA ARG A 33 -2.54 3.42 -0.86
C ARG A 33 -2.21 4.83 -0.37
N LEU A 34 -1.51 4.96 0.76
CA LEU A 34 -1.13 6.27 1.30
C LEU A 34 -0.21 7.05 0.34
N VAL A 35 0.73 6.37 -0.34
CA VAL A 35 1.52 6.97 -1.43
C VAL A 35 0.61 7.51 -2.54
N HIS A 36 -0.41 6.75 -2.93
CA HIS A 36 -1.34 7.17 -3.97
C HIS A 36 -2.18 8.39 -3.56
N GLU A 37 -2.64 8.47 -2.32
CA GLU A 37 -3.44 9.60 -1.84
C GLU A 37 -2.60 10.88 -1.67
N LEU A 38 -1.42 10.75 -1.05
CA LEU A 38 -0.58 11.91 -0.72
C LEU A 38 0.30 12.38 -1.87
N GLN A 39 0.59 11.51 -2.85
CA GLN A 39 1.53 11.77 -3.95
C GLN A 39 2.91 12.26 -3.49
N ASP A 40 3.28 11.96 -2.24
CA ASP A 40 4.52 12.40 -1.59
C ASP A 40 5.19 11.24 -0.85
N VAL A 41 6.21 10.67 -1.49
CA VAL A 41 6.95 9.50 -0.96
C VAL A 41 7.76 9.86 0.29
N ALA A 42 8.30 11.08 0.37
CA ALA A 42 9.10 11.51 1.51
C ALA A 42 8.23 11.65 2.77
N ARG A 43 7.06 12.26 2.62
CA ARG A 43 6.08 12.35 3.71
C ARG A 43 5.56 10.99 4.15
N VAL A 44 5.29 10.09 3.21
CA VAL A 44 4.86 8.72 3.55
C VAL A 44 5.95 7.94 4.29
N SER A 45 7.21 8.11 3.90
CA SER A 45 8.36 7.55 4.62
C SER A 45 8.40 8.02 6.07
N GLN A 46 8.19 9.31 6.32
CA GLN A 46 8.12 9.87 7.67
C GLN A 46 6.94 9.33 8.49
N ILE A 47 5.76 9.17 7.88
CA ILE A 47 4.55 8.68 8.56
C ILE A 47 4.66 7.19 8.91
N THR A 48 5.18 6.39 7.98
CA THR A 48 5.13 4.92 8.08
C THR A 48 6.42 4.30 8.62
N GLY A 49 7.51 5.07 8.69
CA GLY A 49 8.84 4.57 9.03
C GLY A 49 9.48 3.70 7.94
N VAL A 50 8.81 3.48 6.80
CA VAL A 50 9.35 2.69 5.69
C VAL A 50 10.35 3.54 4.92
N PRO A 51 11.61 3.09 4.74
CA PRO A 51 12.61 3.85 4.01
C PRO A 51 12.16 4.18 2.57
N THR A 52 12.44 5.41 2.14
CA THR A 52 12.15 5.90 0.78
C THR A 52 12.61 4.95 -0.34
N PRO A 53 13.80 4.32 -0.30
CA PRO A 53 14.21 3.34 -1.32
C PRO A 53 13.27 2.13 -1.39
N THR A 54 12.79 1.65 -0.24
CA THR A 54 11.85 0.54 -0.15
C THR A 54 10.49 0.91 -0.75
N LEU A 55 10.01 2.13 -0.50
CA LEU A 55 8.77 2.64 -1.10
C LEU A 55 8.86 2.66 -2.63
N TYR A 56 9.95 3.20 -3.19
CA TYR A 56 10.16 3.19 -4.65
C TYR A 56 10.24 1.77 -5.22
N ALA A 57 10.88 0.83 -4.51
CA ALA A 57 10.92 -0.57 -4.92
C ALA A 57 9.50 -1.19 -4.96
N TRP A 58 8.66 -0.93 -3.96
CA TRP A 58 7.28 -1.41 -3.92
C TRP A 58 6.42 -0.81 -5.03
N ILE A 59 6.53 0.49 -5.28
CA ILE A 59 5.83 1.17 -6.39
C ILE A 59 6.24 0.55 -7.73
N SER A 60 7.54 0.31 -7.94
CA SER A 60 8.05 -0.34 -9.16
C SER A 60 7.49 -1.75 -9.35
N GLN A 61 7.50 -2.57 -8.29
CA GLN A 61 6.91 -3.92 -8.31
C GLN A 61 5.41 -3.88 -8.62
N TRP A 62 4.67 -2.95 -8.01
CA TRP A 62 3.24 -2.78 -8.24
C TRP A 62 2.95 -2.41 -9.70
N ASN A 63 3.69 -1.45 -10.26
CA ASN A 63 3.56 -1.03 -11.65
C ASN A 63 3.89 -2.16 -12.63
N LYS A 64 4.90 -2.99 -12.33
CA LYS A 64 5.20 -4.20 -13.11
C LYS A 64 4.05 -5.21 -13.06
N LYS A 65 3.51 -5.51 -11.86
CA LYS A 65 2.35 -6.40 -11.71
C LYS A 65 1.13 -5.87 -12.47
N LYS A 66 0.90 -4.56 -12.45
CA LYS A 66 -0.18 -3.91 -13.21
C LYS A 66 -0.02 -4.15 -14.71
N ARG A 67 1.19 -3.93 -15.26
CA ARG A 67 1.48 -4.19 -16.70
C ARG A 67 1.23 -5.63 -17.10
N HIS A 68 1.65 -6.61 -16.29
CA HIS A 68 1.39 -8.02 -16.59
C HIS A 68 -0.10 -8.39 -16.51
N ARG A 69 -0.85 -7.81 -15.57
CA ARG A 69 -2.31 -8.05 -15.46
C ARG A 69 -3.07 -7.53 -16.67
N PHE A 70 -2.72 -6.35 -17.17
CA PHE A 70 -3.39 -5.74 -18.33
C PHE A 70 -2.84 -6.22 -19.69
N GLY A 71 -1.59 -6.68 -19.75
CA GLY A 71 -1.00 -7.28 -20.96
C GLY A 71 -1.70 -8.59 -21.35
N ARG A 72 -2.02 -9.46 -20.38
CA ARG A 72 -2.76 -10.71 -20.64
C ARG A 72 -4.18 -10.52 -21.18
N VAL A 73 -4.79 -9.34 -20.99
CA VAL A 73 -6.14 -9.06 -21.50
C VAL A 73 -6.12 -8.80 -23.00
N LYS A 74 -5.00 -8.25 -23.55
CA LYS A 74 -4.89 -7.96 -24.98
C LYS A 74 -4.66 -9.19 -25.86
N GLU A 75 -4.07 -10.26 -25.33
CA GLU A 75 -3.79 -11.49 -26.12
C GLU A 75 -5.00 -12.42 -26.26
N LYS A 76 -6.10 -12.21 -25.50
CA LYS A 76 -7.31 -13.04 -25.59
C LYS A 76 -8.41 -12.47 -26.50
N GLY A 77 -8.14 -11.37 -27.22
CA GLY A 77 -9.11 -10.71 -28.09
C GLY A 77 -8.75 -10.70 -29.57
N ALA A 78 -7.72 -11.44 -29.99
CA ALA A 78 -7.19 -11.43 -31.36
C ALA A 78 -7.14 -12.82 -31.99
N GLU A 79 -8.18 -13.63 -31.83
CA GLU A 79 -8.44 -14.80 -32.67
C GLU A 79 -9.95 -14.89 -32.87
N HIS A 80 -10.42 -14.42 -34.03
CA HIS A 80 -11.42 -15.06 -34.91
C HIS A 80 -11.98 -13.99 -35.87
N GLY A 81 -11.26 -13.78 -36.97
CA GLY A 81 -11.79 -13.22 -38.19
C GLY A 81 -11.51 -14.26 -39.27
N ASP A 82 -12.42 -15.23 -39.39
CA ASP A 82 -12.46 -16.17 -40.51
C ASP A 82 -12.86 -15.40 -41.76
N ASP A 83 -12.02 -15.48 -42.80
CA ASP A 83 -12.40 -15.32 -44.21
C ASP A 83 -13.05 -16.61 -44.71
#